data_AF-A0A7C9P9M2-F1
#
_entry.id   AF-A0A7C9P9M2-F1
#
_cell.length_a   1.000
_cell.length_b   1.000
_cell.length_c   1.000
_cell.angle_alpha   90.00
_cell.angle_beta   90.00
_cell.angle_gamma   90.00
#
_symmetry.space_group_name_H-M   'P 1'
#
loop_
_entity.id
_entity.type
_entity.pdbx_description
1 polymer ?
#
loop_
_entity_poly.entity_id
_entity_poly.type
_entity_poly.pdbx_seq_one_letter_code
_entity_poly.pdbx_strand_id
1 'polypeptide(L)'
;MHEQDLTQLAQQIKQWGRELGFSAVGITDGELSAAEAGLQAWLDQGFHGEMDYMAVHGTKRSRPAELIPGTVRIISVRLDYLPPDAADPHTILDDADTAYISRYALGRDYHKVLRNRL
;
A
#
# COMPACT_ATOMS: atom_id res chain seq x y z
N MET A 1 -25.55 12.22 9.34
CA MET A 1 -25.18 12.01 7.92
C MET A 1 -26.01 10.87 7.40
N HIS A 2 -26.78 11.09 6.34
CA HIS A 2 -27.68 10.07 5.82
C HIS A 2 -26.91 9.06 4.96
N GLU A 3 -27.40 7.83 4.86
CA GLU A 3 -26.75 6.74 4.11
C GLU A 3 -26.56 7.08 2.61
N GLN A 4 -27.48 7.88 2.06
CA GLN A 4 -27.38 8.42 0.69
C GLN A 4 -26.18 9.38 0.53
N ASP A 5 -25.89 10.22 1.54
CA ASP A 5 -24.74 11.14 1.52
C ASP A 5 -23.42 10.37 1.49
N LEU A 6 -23.32 9.30 2.28
CA LEU A 6 -22.13 8.43 2.34
C LEU A 6 -21.88 7.68 1.04
N THR A 7 -22.95 7.21 0.39
CA THR A 7 -22.86 6.52 -0.90
C THR A 7 -22.35 7.48 -1.98
N GLN A 8 -22.87 8.70 -2.01
CA GLN A 8 -22.41 9.74 -2.94
C GLN A 8 -20.95 10.12 -2.68
N LEU A 9 -20.58 10.33 -1.40
CA LEU A 9 -19.20 10.64 -1.03
C LEU A 9 -18.23 9.53 -1.46
N ALA A 10 -18.60 8.26 -1.27
CA ALA A 10 -17.79 7.12 -1.69
C ALA A 10 -17.57 7.10 -3.22
N GLN A 11 -18.57 7.50 -4.01
CA GLN A 11 -18.45 7.63 -5.46
C GLN A 11 -17.51 8.79 -5.84
N GLN A 12 -17.64 9.94 -5.16
CA GLN A 12 -16.77 11.10 -5.38
C GLN A 12 -15.31 10.80 -5.06
N ILE A 13 -15.02 10.15 -3.92
CA ILE A 13 -13.66 9.74 -3.54
C ILE A 13 -13.03 8.84 -4.62
N LYS A 14 -13.80 7.88 -5.15
CA LYS A 14 -13.33 7.00 -6.23
C LYS A 14 -13.08 7.76 -7.54
N GLN A 15 -13.93 8.75 -7.84
CA GLN A 15 -13.77 9.61 -9.00
C GLN A 15 -12.50 10.47 -8.88
N TRP A 16 -12.31 11.15 -7.75
CA TRP A 16 -11.11 11.95 -7.49
C TRP A 16 -9.83 11.12 -7.56
N GLY A 17 -9.83 9.90 -7.01
CA GLY A 17 -8.65 9.06 -7.11
C GLY A 17 -8.30 8.69 -8.57
N ARG A 18 -9.30 8.48 -9.45
CA ARG A 18 -9.03 8.28 -10.88
C ARG A 18 -8.47 9.54 -11.54
N GLU A 19 -8.99 10.72 -11.18
CA GLU A 19 -8.51 12.02 -11.69
C GLU A 19 -7.06 12.31 -11.24
N LEU A 20 -6.68 11.87 -10.03
CA LEU A 20 -5.32 11.88 -9.51
C LEU A 20 -4.43 10.78 -10.16
N GLY A 21 -4.98 10.01 -11.09
CA GLY A 21 -4.29 9.00 -11.88
C GLY A 21 -4.09 7.66 -11.17
N PHE A 22 -4.82 7.37 -10.08
CA PHE A 22 -4.80 6.05 -9.45
C PHE A 22 -5.56 5.02 -10.30
N SER A 23 -4.98 3.84 -10.45
CA SER A 23 -5.58 2.73 -11.21
C SER A 23 -6.75 2.09 -10.47
N ALA A 24 -6.79 2.19 -9.13
CA ALA A 24 -7.91 1.75 -8.31
C ALA A 24 -7.97 2.50 -6.98
N VAL A 25 -9.20 2.60 -6.44
CA VAL A 25 -9.48 3.17 -5.11
C VAL A 25 -10.47 2.23 -4.39
N GLY A 26 -10.08 1.77 -3.20
CA GLY A 26 -10.90 0.97 -2.29
C GLY A 26 -11.23 1.74 -1.03
N ILE A 27 -12.39 1.48 -0.44
CA ILE A 27 -12.79 2.01 0.86
C ILE A 27 -13.21 0.82 1.72
N THR A 28 -12.58 0.65 2.88
CA THR A 28 -12.87 -0.44 3.81
C THR A 28 -13.11 0.12 5.22
N ASP A 29 -13.66 -0.72 6.10
CA ASP A 29 -13.49 -0.48 7.52
C ASP A 29 -12.01 -0.69 7.94
N GLY A 30 -11.75 -0.46 9.22
CA GLY A 30 -10.43 -0.67 9.82
C GLY A 30 -10.33 -1.94 10.63
N GLU A 31 -11.19 -2.95 10.40
CA GLU A 31 -11.14 -4.19 11.16
C GLU A 31 -10.04 -5.12 10.62
N LEU A 32 -9.04 -5.35 11.46
CA LEU A 32 -7.83 -6.14 11.16
C LEU A 32 -7.55 -7.19 12.24
N SER A 33 -8.49 -7.48 13.16
CA SER A 33 -8.31 -8.46 14.24
C SER A 33 -7.85 -9.83 13.74
N ALA A 34 -8.38 -10.29 12.61
CA ALA A 34 -7.96 -11.55 11.97
C ALA A 34 -6.49 -11.52 11.50
N ALA A 35 -6.00 -10.37 11.06
CA ALA A 35 -4.61 -10.19 10.62
C ALA A 35 -3.65 -9.96 11.81
N GLU A 36 -4.12 -9.38 12.91
CA GLU A 36 -3.32 -9.08 14.11
C GLU A 36 -2.66 -10.35 14.67
N ALA A 37 -3.41 -11.45 14.80
CA ALA A 37 -2.87 -12.71 15.30
C ALA A 37 -1.78 -13.29 14.39
N GLY A 38 -1.95 -13.19 13.06
CA GLY A 38 -0.96 -13.65 12.09
C GLY A 38 0.31 -12.78 12.12
N LEU A 39 0.16 -11.46 12.26
CA LEU A 39 1.29 -10.55 12.42
C LEU A 39 2.07 -10.87 13.70
N GLN A 40 1.38 -11.09 14.82
CA GLN A 40 2.03 -11.43 16.09
C GLN A 40 2.82 -12.74 15.99
N ALA A 41 2.19 -13.80 15.45
CA ALA A 41 2.87 -15.08 15.27
C ALA A 41 4.09 -14.98 14.33
N TRP A 42 4.03 -14.12 13.32
CA TRP A 42 5.15 -13.84 12.41
C TRP A 42 6.28 -13.06 13.10
N LEU A 43 5.95 -12.11 13.97
CA LEU A 43 6.92 -11.36 14.78
C LEU A 43 7.61 -12.26 15.81
N ASP A 44 6.87 -13.12 16.50
CA ASP A 44 7.38 -14.05 17.51
C ASP A 44 8.37 -15.06 16.92
N GLN A 45 8.23 -15.39 15.64
CA GLN A 45 9.16 -16.25 14.89
C GLN A 45 10.41 -15.50 14.37
N GLY A 46 10.52 -14.20 14.61
CA GLY A 46 11.66 -13.40 14.14
C GLY A 46 11.70 -13.19 12.63
N PHE A 47 10.57 -13.40 11.93
CA PHE A 47 10.54 -13.28 10.46
C PHE A 47 10.66 -11.85 9.93
N HIS A 48 10.73 -10.85 10.81
CA HIS A 48 11.01 -9.46 10.45
C HIS A 48 12.48 -9.17 10.15
N GLY A 49 13.40 -10.11 10.42
CA GLY A 49 14.83 -9.89 10.20
C GLY A 49 15.31 -8.62 10.91
N GLU A 50 15.93 -7.70 10.16
CA GLU A 50 16.44 -6.42 10.69
C GLU A 50 15.39 -5.30 10.70
N MET A 51 14.12 -5.58 10.36
CA MET A 51 13.05 -4.59 10.35
C MET A 51 12.51 -4.32 11.76
N ASP A 52 13.33 -3.82 12.68
CA ASP A 52 12.94 -3.57 14.09
C ASP A 52 11.67 -2.72 14.23
N TYR A 53 11.45 -1.80 13.29
CA TYR A 53 10.24 -0.96 13.21
C TYR A 53 8.93 -1.77 13.03
N MET A 54 9.02 -3.04 12.60
CA MET A 54 7.88 -3.95 12.54
C MET A 54 7.41 -4.33 13.94
N ALA A 55 8.34 -4.64 14.85
CA ALA A 55 8.06 -5.03 16.23
C ALA A 55 7.74 -3.81 17.13
N VAL A 56 8.49 -2.71 17.00
CA VAL A 56 8.41 -1.56 17.92
C VAL A 56 7.06 -0.82 17.87
N HIS A 57 6.31 -0.91 16.77
CA HIS A 57 5.03 -0.21 16.62
C HIS A 57 3.83 -0.94 17.24
N GLY A 58 4.04 -2.16 17.77
CA GLY A 58 3.01 -2.93 18.47
C GLY A 58 1.69 -3.01 17.68
N THR A 59 0.59 -2.76 18.37
CA THR A 59 -0.78 -2.87 17.84
C THR A 59 -1.20 -1.72 16.91
N LYS A 60 -0.38 -0.66 16.76
CA LYS A 60 -0.73 0.46 15.85
C LYS A 60 -0.85 0.04 14.38
N ARG A 61 -0.29 -1.13 14.02
CA ARG A 61 -0.38 -1.70 12.67
C ARG A 61 -1.71 -2.36 12.37
N SER A 62 -2.40 -2.86 13.39
CA SER A 62 -3.67 -3.57 13.29
C SER A 62 -4.84 -2.77 13.88
N ARG A 63 -4.57 -1.68 14.59
CA ARG A 63 -5.60 -0.86 15.24
C ARG A 63 -5.52 0.59 14.76
N PRO A 64 -6.22 0.93 13.67
CA PRO A 64 -6.15 2.28 13.08
C PRO A 64 -6.47 3.42 14.06
N ALA A 65 -7.36 3.19 15.02
CA ALA A 65 -7.70 4.17 16.05
C ALA A 65 -6.53 4.51 17.00
N GLU A 66 -5.56 3.61 17.19
CA GLU A 66 -4.34 3.86 17.97
C GLU A 66 -3.28 4.62 17.16
N LEU A 67 -3.37 4.59 15.82
CA LEU A 67 -2.52 5.36 14.92
C LEU A 67 -3.05 6.79 14.75
N ILE A 68 -4.33 6.93 14.40
CA ILE A 68 -5.03 8.21 14.26
C ILE A 68 -6.40 8.09 14.97
N PRO A 69 -6.59 8.74 16.13
CA PRO A 69 -7.86 8.74 16.85
C PRO A 69 -9.02 9.22 15.97
N GLY A 70 -10.14 8.51 16.03
CA GLY A 70 -11.34 8.84 15.24
C GLY A 70 -11.33 8.30 13.81
N THR A 71 -10.37 7.45 13.44
CA THR A 71 -10.38 6.77 12.14
C THR A 71 -11.60 5.86 12.01
N VAL A 72 -12.43 6.09 10.99
CA VAL A 72 -13.65 5.32 10.73
C VAL A 72 -13.57 4.43 9.50
N ARG A 73 -12.77 4.80 8.50
CA ARG A 73 -12.61 4.12 7.22
C ARG A 73 -11.18 4.27 6.72
N ILE A 74 -10.72 3.28 5.97
CA ILE A 74 -9.43 3.31 5.29
C ILE A 74 -9.69 3.47 3.79
N ILE A 75 -9.00 4.41 3.16
CA ILE A 75 -9.02 4.61 1.71
C ILE A 75 -7.68 4.11 1.17
N SER A 76 -7.74 3.08 0.34
CA SER A 76 -6.57 2.46 -0.27
C SER A 76 -6.51 2.78 -1.76
N VAL A 77 -5.36 3.24 -2.24
CA VAL A 77 -5.13 3.57 -3.65
C VAL A 77 -4.07 2.66 -4.25
N ARG A 78 -4.18 2.38 -5.55
CA ARG A 78 -3.21 1.55 -6.29
C ARG A 78 -2.72 2.27 -7.55
N LEU A 79 -1.43 2.16 -7.83
CA LEU A 79 -0.84 2.51 -9.12
C LEU A 79 -0.23 1.27 -9.75
N ASP A 80 -0.41 1.14 -11.07
CA ASP A 80 0.46 0.29 -11.88
C ASP A 80 1.84 0.94 -11.98
N TYR A 81 2.88 0.13 -11.83
CA TYR A 81 4.27 0.56 -11.89
C TYR A 81 5.05 -0.16 -12.99
N LEU A 82 4.42 -1.03 -13.80
CA LEU A 82 5.07 -1.66 -14.94
C LEU A 82 5.24 -0.64 -16.07
N PRO A 83 6.47 -0.25 -16.43
CA PRO A 83 6.67 0.66 -17.56
C PRO A 83 6.27 -0.02 -18.88
N PRO A 84 5.63 0.69 -19.83
CA PRO A 84 5.24 0.11 -21.13
C PRO A 84 6.43 -0.37 -21.96
N ASP A 85 7.59 0.25 -21.77
CA ASP A 85 8.86 0.01 -22.45
C ASP A 85 9.82 -0.84 -21.61
N ALA A 86 9.33 -1.48 -20.55
CA ALA A 86 10.18 -2.24 -19.66
C ALA A 86 10.73 -3.48 -20.37
N ALA A 87 12.05 -3.64 -20.35
CA ALA A 87 12.71 -4.82 -20.89
C ALA A 87 12.17 -6.11 -20.24
N ASP A 88 12.19 -7.19 -21.02
CA ASP A 88 11.93 -8.54 -20.52
C ASP A 88 12.99 -8.88 -19.45
N PRO A 89 12.59 -9.31 -18.22
CA PRO A 89 13.54 -9.66 -17.18
C PRO A 89 14.48 -10.77 -17.61
N HIS A 90 14.00 -11.72 -18.44
CA HIS A 90 14.83 -12.84 -18.89
C HIS A 90 16.00 -12.37 -19.74
N THR A 91 15.79 -11.40 -20.63
CA THR A 91 16.87 -10.81 -21.43
C THR A 91 17.97 -10.19 -20.56
N ILE A 92 17.62 -9.58 -19.42
CA ILE A 92 18.61 -9.00 -18.49
C ILE A 92 19.29 -10.10 -17.67
N LEU A 93 18.53 -11.09 -17.21
CA LEU A 93 19.06 -12.18 -16.38
C LEU A 93 20.01 -13.12 -17.14
N ASP A 94 19.83 -13.24 -18.46
CA ASP A 94 20.69 -14.06 -19.33
C ASP A 94 22.00 -13.34 -19.71
N ASP A 95 22.11 -12.03 -19.45
CA ASP A 95 23.30 -11.23 -19.73
C ASP A 95 24.23 -11.18 -18.51
N ALA A 96 25.37 -11.87 -18.61
CA ALA A 96 26.38 -11.97 -17.56
C ALA A 96 27.06 -10.64 -17.20
N ASP A 97 26.98 -9.63 -18.07
CA ASP A 97 27.57 -8.32 -17.84
C ASP A 97 26.61 -7.33 -17.16
N THR A 98 25.39 -7.77 -16.83
CA THR A 98 24.36 -6.92 -16.21
C THR A 98 23.78 -7.51 -14.93
N ALA A 99 23.15 -6.64 -14.13
CA ALA A 99 22.42 -7.04 -12.93
C ALA A 99 20.96 -6.62 -13.05
N TYR A 100 20.06 -7.51 -12.62
CA TYR A 100 18.63 -7.21 -12.58
C TYR A 100 18.25 -6.42 -11.33
N ILE A 101 17.68 -5.23 -11.53
CA ILE A 101 17.09 -4.41 -10.47
C ILE A 101 15.57 -4.63 -10.48
N SER A 102 14.99 -4.86 -9.30
CA SER A 102 13.54 -5.06 -9.17
C SER A 102 12.76 -3.88 -9.75
N ARG A 103 11.71 -4.16 -10.50
CA ARG A 103 10.94 -3.16 -11.26
C ARG A 103 10.41 -2.01 -10.39
N TYR A 104 10.03 -2.27 -9.14
CA TYR A 104 9.50 -1.23 -8.24
C TYR A 104 10.54 -0.15 -7.89
N ALA A 105 11.83 -0.46 -8.05
CA ALA A 105 12.95 0.44 -7.79
C ALA A 105 13.43 1.18 -9.06
N LEU A 106 12.79 0.95 -10.21
CA LEU A 106 13.11 1.63 -11.46
C LEU A 106 12.33 2.95 -11.58
N GLY A 107 12.96 3.95 -12.19
CA GLY A 107 12.33 5.25 -12.43
C GLY A 107 12.27 6.13 -11.18
N ARG A 108 11.18 6.91 -11.04
CA ARG A 108 11.02 7.85 -9.94
C ARG A 108 10.54 7.12 -8.69
N ASP A 109 11.18 7.39 -7.55
CA ASP A 109 10.79 6.88 -6.23
C ASP A 109 9.27 6.97 -6.00
N TYR A 110 8.64 5.79 -5.89
CA TYR A 110 7.19 5.66 -5.79
C TYR A 110 6.64 6.35 -4.54
N HIS A 111 7.42 6.49 -3.46
CA HIS A 111 6.96 7.20 -2.27
C HIS A 111 6.68 8.67 -2.57
N LYS A 112 7.53 9.30 -3.39
CA LYS A 112 7.33 10.69 -3.83
C LYS A 112 6.18 10.79 -4.82
N VAL A 113 6.05 9.83 -5.73
CA VAL A 113 4.95 9.80 -6.71
C VAL A 113 3.60 9.66 -6.01
N LEU A 114 3.45 8.71 -5.09
CA LEU A 114 2.23 8.49 -4.32
C LEU A 114 1.89 9.72 -3.46
N ARG A 115 2.87 10.24 -2.70
CA ARG A 115 2.65 11.40 -1.83
C ARG A 115 2.28 12.67 -2.59
N ASN A 116 2.79 12.87 -3.80
CA ASN A 116 2.42 14.05 -4.59
C ASN A 116 1.01 13.98 -5.18
N ARG A 117 0.41 12.78 -5.25
CA ARG A 117 -0.96 12.56 -5.74
C ARG A 117 -1.99 12.51 -4.62
N LEU A 118 -1.56 12.28 -3.37
CA LEU A 118 -2.40 12.26 -2.17
C LEU A 118 -2.36 13.62 -1.47
#